data_AF-A0A2H0WL49-F1
#
_entry.id   AF-A0A2H0WL49-F1
#
_cell.length_a   1.000
_cell.length_b   1.000
_cell.length_c   1.000
_cell.angle_alpha   90.00
_cell.angle_beta   90.00
_cell.angle_gamma   90.00
#
_symmetry.space_group_name_H-M   'P 1'
#
loop_
_entity.id
_entity.type
_entity.pdbx_description
1 polymer ?
#
loop_
_entity_poly.entity_id
_entity_poly.type
_entity_poly.pdbx_seq_one_letter_code
_entity_poly.pdbx_strand_id
1 'polypeptide(L)'
;MNGRYNGVTMNISFTMPGAGKLAYLPQLSPEAKKRLKWFDYYHRCRNVSLTCRYFGISRKTFYYWQKRYNPRRLKSLEEKSRRPKNTRNWDVSRSNLFLENPASHRKTQPILQSRKNRETKEKTKEKSV
;
A
#
# COMPACT_ATOMS: atom_id res chain seq x y z
N MET A 1 1.32 -20.40 -69.91
CA MET A 1 1.04 -19.00 -69.49
C MET A 1 0.61 -19.05 -68.03
N ASN A 2 1.58 -18.92 -67.11
CA ASN A 2 1.32 -19.20 -65.69
C ASN A 2 1.39 -17.88 -64.93
N GLY A 3 0.23 -17.22 -64.80
CA GLY A 3 0.08 -15.94 -64.11
C GLY A 3 0.29 -16.11 -62.60
N ARG A 4 1.21 -15.31 -62.04
CA ARG A 4 1.39 -15.16 -60.60
C ARG A 4 0.28 -14.28 -60.06
N TYR A 5 -0.77 -14.88 -59.50
CA TYR A 5 -1.77 -14.12 -58.75
C TYR A 5 -1.12 -13.65 -57.44
N ASN A 6 -0.86 -12.34 -57.33
CA ASN A 6 -0.44 -11.71 -56.09
C ASN A 6 -1.59 -11.82 -55.08
N GLY A 7 -1.53 -12.79 -54.18
CA GLY A 7 -2.49 -12.94 -53.09
C GLY A 7 -2.34 -11.82 -52.09
N VAL A 8 -3.05 -10.71 -52.28
CA VAL A 8 -3.20 -9.68 -51.26
C VAL A 8 -4.15 -10.25 -50.20
N THR A 9 -3.62 -10.49 -49.00
CA THR A 9 -4.44 -10.89 -47.84
C THR A 9 -5.36 -9.72 -47.47
N MET A 10 -6.65 -9.82 -47.82
CA MET A 10 -7.65 -8.85 -47.38
C MET A 10 -7.82 -8.95 -45.85
N ASN A 11 -7.12 -8.10 -45.11
CA ASN A 11 -7.35 -7.94 -43.68
C ASN A 11 -8.53 -7.00 -43.46
N ILE A 12 -9.75 -7.56 -43.48
CA ILE A 12 -10.95 -6.85 -43.02
C ILE A 12 -10.87 -6.77 -41.49
N SER A 13 -10.26 -5.71 -40.98
CA SER A 13 -10.38 -5.34 -39.58
C SER A 13 -11.71 -4.61 -39.40
N PHE A 14 -12.78 -5.37 -39.13
CA PHE A 14 -14.07 -4.78 -38.79
C PHE A 14 -13.94 -4.09 -37.43
N THR A 15 -13.71 -2.78 -37.45
CA THR A 15 -13.77 -1.95 -36.25
C THR A 15 -15.25 -1.74 -35.92
N MET A 16 -15.78 -2.55 -35.00
CA MET A 16 -17.17 -2.46 -34.54
C MET A 16 -17.48 -1.02 -34.09
N PRO A 17 -18.48 -0.33 -34.68
CA PRO A 17 -18.89 0.98 -34.21
C PRO A 17 -19.41 0.88 -32.77
N GLY A 18 -18.88 1.73 -31.87
CA GLY A 18 -19.19 1.71 -30.43
C GLY A 18 -18.13 1.03 -29.55
N ALA A 19 -17.15 0.34 -30.12
CA ALA A 19 -16.04 -0.28 -29.36
C ALA A 19 -15.16 0.74 -28.62
N GLY A 20 -15.11 2.01 -29.06
CA GLY A 20 -14.39 3.07 -28.36
C GLY A 20 -14.87 3.31 -26.92
N LYS A 21 -16.16 3.05 -26.62
CA LYS A 21 -16.68 3.12 -25.24
C LYS A 21 -16.28 1.91 -24.39
N LEU A 22 -16.07 0.75 -24.99
CA LEU A 22 -15.55 -0.44 -24.31
C LEU A 22 -14.08 -0.26 -23.92
N ALA A 23 -13.32 0.51 -24.69
CA ALA A 23 -11.93 0.85 -24.35
C ALA A 23 -11.81 1.70 -23.08
N TYR A 24 -12.87 2.43 -22.69
CA TYR A 24 -12.92 3.24 -21.45
C TYR A 24 -13.63 2.51 -20.29
N LEU A 25 -13.63 1.19 -20.26
CA LEU A 25 -13.96 0.50 -19.02
C LEU A 25 -12.81 0.75 -18.02
N PRO A 26 -13.10 1.18 -16.78
CA PRO A 26 -12.06 1.27 -15.77
C PRO A 26 -11.48 -0.13 -15.59
N GLN A 27 -10.21 -0.29 -15.94
CA GLN A 27 -9.47 -1.53 -15.75
C GLN A 27 -9.38 -1.80 -14.25
N LEU A 28 -10.32 -2.59 -13.73
CA LEU A 28 -10.38 -3.00 -12.34
C LEU A 28 -9.59 -4.30 -12.16
N SER A 29 -8.87 -4.38 -11.06
CA SER A 29 -8.25 -5.60 -10.57
C SER A 29 -9.30 -6.72 -10.41
N PRO A 30 -8.96 -8.00 -10.63
CA PRO A 30 -9.84 -9.13 -10.37
C PRO A 30 -10.44 -9.10 -8.96
N GLU A 31 -9.69 -8.64 -7.95
CA GLU A 31 -10.18 -8.50 -6.59
C GLU A 31 -11.23 -7.40 -6.45
N ALA A 32 -11.01 -6.25 -7.09
CA ALA A 32 -11.97 -5.14 -7.09
C ALA A 32 -13.28 -5.56 -7.76
N LYS A 33 -13.22 -6.35 -8.84
CA LYS A 33 -14.40 -6.95 -9.48
C LYS A 33 -15.15 -7.90 -8.54
N LYS A 34 -14.45 -8.73 -7.76
CA LYS A 34 -15.08 -9.59 -6.73
C LYS A 34 -15.82 -8.74 -5.68
N ARG A 35 -15.18 -7.69 -5.18
CA ARG A 35 -15.79 -6.77 -4.20
C ARG A 35 -16.99 -6.03 -4.79
N LEU A 36 -16.96 -5.65 -6.07
CA LEU A 36 -18.09 -5.04 -6.75
C LEU A 36 -19.32 -5.97 -6.76
N LYS A 37 -19.11 -7.28 -7.00
CA LYS A 37 -20.18 -8.29 -6.91
C LYS A 37 -20.81 -8.36 -5.52
N TRP A 38 -20.03 -8.12 -4.45
CA TRP A 38 -20.57 -8.09 -3.08
C TRP A 38 -21.60 -6.97 -2.93
N PHE A 39 -21.27 -5.77 -3.42
CA PHE A 39 -22.16 -4.62 -3.34
C PHE A 39 -23.37 -4.77 -4.26
N ASP A 40 -23.19 -5.29 -5.47
CA ASP A 40 -24.32 -5.59 -6.36
C ASP A 40 -25.34 -6.55 -5.71
N TYR A 41 -24.87 -7.63 -5.11
CA TYR A 41 -25.72 -8.57 -4.39
C TYR A 41 -26.33 -7.94 -3.12
N TYR A 42 -25.57 -7.12 -2.39
CA TYR A 42 -26.07 -6.39 -1.23
C TYR A 42 -27.17 -5.39 -1.59
N HIS A 43 -27.06 -4.71 -2.73
CA HIS A 43 -28.11 -3.80 -3.19
C HIS A 43 -29.42 -4.53 -3.48
N ARG A 44 -29.35 -5.79 -3.93
CA ARG A 44 -30.53 -6.65 -4.14
C ARG A 44 -31.13 -7.17 -2.84
N CYS A 45 -30.31 -7.70 -1.93
CA CYS A 45 -30.80 -8.37 -0.72
C CYS A 45 -31.00 -7.43 0.48
N ARG A 46 -30.32 -6.29 0.52
CA ARG A 46 -30.22 -5.35 1.67
C ARG A 46 -29.86 -6.01 3.01
N ASN A 47 -29.25 -7.20 3.00
CA ASN A 47 -28.89 -7.96 4.19
C ASN A 47 -27.41 -8.39 4.15
N VAL A 48 -26.60 -7.80 5.03
CA VAL A 48 -25.16 -8.05 5.12
C VAL A 48 -24.83 -9.50 5.51
N SER A 49 -25.62 -10.11 6.41
CA SER A 49 -25.35 -11.48 6.86
C SER A 49 -25.54 -12.48 5.72
N LEU A 50 -26.58 -12.28 4.90
CA LEU A 50 -26.85 -13.11 3.74
C LEU A 50 -25.75 -12.94 2.67
N THR A 51 -25.34 -11.71 2.40
CA THR A 51 -24.25 -11.43 1.45
C THR A 51 -22.94 -12.08 1.90
N CYS A 52 -22.62 -11.97 3.19
CA CYS A 52 -21.42 -12.57 3.77
C CYS A 52 -21.43 -14.10 3.66
N ARG A 53 -22.58 -14.73 3.91
CA ARG A 53 -22.76 -16.19 3.79
C ARG A 53 -22.64 -16.67 2.34
N TYR A 54 -23.18 -15.91 1.39
CA TYR A 54 -23.11 -16.23 -0.03
C TYR A 54 -21.67 -16.18 -0.59
N PHE A 55 -20.90 -15.15 -0.23
CA PHE A 55 -19.53 -14.98 -0.72
C PHE A 55 -18.43 -15.60 0.16
N GLY A 56 -18.79 -16.16 1.33
CA GLY A 56 -17.81 -16.71 2.28
C GLY A 56 -16.91 -15.66 2.91
N ILE A 57 -17.42 -14.46 3.18
CA ILE A 57 -16.65 -13.34 3.75
C ILE A 57 -17.08 -13.03 5.18
N SER A 58 -16.14 -12.57 6.01
CA SER A 58 -16.47 -12.04 7.33
C SER A 58 -17.27 -10.74 7.23
N ARG A 59 -18.19 -10.49 8.16
CA ARG A 59 -18.88 -9.19 8.28
C ARG A 59 -17.89 -8.04 8.46
N LYS A 60 -16.78 -8.28 9.17
CA LYS A 60 -15.72 -7.29 9.40
C LYS A 60 -15.12 -6.79 8.09
N THR A 61 -14.81 -7.70 7.17
CA THR A 61 -14.25 -7.33 5.86
C THR A 61 -15.29 -6.60 5.02
N PHE A 62 -16.56 -7.03 5.06
CA PHE A 62 -17.64 -6.32 4.38
C PHE A 62 -17.75 -4.86 4.84
N TYR A 63 -17.87 -4.61 6.14
CA TYR A 63 -17.98 -3.24 6.67
C TYR A 63 -16.76 -2.37 6.36
N TYR A 64 -15.55 -2.95 6.41
CA TYR A 64 -14.34 -2.25 6.02
C TYR A 64 -14.38 -1.76 4.58
N TRP A 65 -14.86 -2.60 3.65
CA TRP A 65 -15.01 -2.23 2.25
C TRP A 65 -16.22 -1.32 2.01
N GLN A 66 -17.31 -1.49 2.76
CA GLN A 66 -18.51 -0.64 2.67
C GLN A 66 -18.17 0.81 2.98
N LYS A 67 -17.31 1.06 3.98
CA LYS A 67 -16.82 2.42 4.29
C LYS A 67 -16.04 3.06 3.14
N ARG A 68 -15.43 2.25 2.26
CA ARG A 68 -14.65 2.73 1.10
C ARG A 68 -15.46 2.81 -0.18
N TYR A 69 -16.58 2.09 -0.24
CA TYR A 69 -17.40 1.96 -1.44
C TYR A 69 -17.99 3.32 -1.83
N ASN A 70 -17.63 3.80 -3.02
CA ASN A 70 -18.27 4.94 -3.64
C ASN A 70 -18.82 4.53 -5.01
N PRO A 71 -20.15 4.54 -5.22
CA PRO A 71 -20.75 4.09 -6.48
C PRO A 71 -20.32 4.94 -7.69
N ARG A 72 -19.97 6.21 -7.48
CA ARG A 72 -19.47 7.10 -8.54
C ARG A 72 -18.01 6.83 -8.91
N ARG A 73 -17.26 6.09 -8.08
CA ARG A 73 -15.82 5.85 -8.26
C ARG A 73 -15.45 4.41 -7.97
N LEU A 74 -15.59 3.53 -8.96
CA LEU A 74 -15.28 2.09 -8.86
C LEU A 74 -13.82 1.79 -8.47
N LYS A 75 -12.88 2.69 -8.81
CA LYS A 75 -11.47 2.61 -8.39
C LYS A 75 -11.29 2.63 -6.86
N SER A 76 -12.30 2.98 -6.08
CA SER A 76 -12.25 2.96 -4.61
C SER A 76 -12.19 1.56 -4.00
N LEU A 77 -12.59 0.53 -4.74
CA LEU A 77 -12.54 -0.88 -4.33
C LEU A 77 -11.20 -1.56 -4.64
N GLU A 78 -10.27 -0.82 -5.26
CA GLU A 78 -8.92 -1.30 -5.49
C GLU A 78 -8.16 -1.49 -4.18
N GLU A 79 -7.30 -2.51 -4.17
CA GLU A 79 -6.40 -2.74 -3.05
C GLU A 79 -5.39 -1.58 -3.00
N LYS A 80 -5.18 -1.03 -1.80
CA LYS A 80 -4.15 0.00 -1.58
C LYS A 80 -2.85 -0.67 -1.19
N SER A 81 -1.74 0.00 -1.49
CA SER A 81 -0.42 -0.43 -1.00
C SER A 81 -0.44 -0.62 0.51
N ARG A 82 0.09 -1.77 0.96
CA ARG A 82 0.29 -2.11 2.37
C ARG A 82 1.64 -1.62 2.89
N ARG A 83 2.46 -1.02 2.03
CA ARG A 83 3.79 -0.55 2.39
C ARG A 83 3.68 0.58 3.43
N PRO A 84 4.45 0.54 4.53
CA PRO A 84 4.49 1.64 5.48
C PRO A 84 4.90 2.93 4.77
N LYS A 85 4.24 4.04 5.12
CA LYS A 85 4.57 5.36 4.56
C LYS A 85 5.95 5.83 5.03
N ASN A 86 6.31 5.50 6.26
CA ASN A 86 7.59 5.84 6.86
C ASN A 86 8.37 4.55 7.12
N THR A 87 9.36 4.29 6.28
CA THR A 87 10.36 3.25 6.54
C THR A 87 11.50 3.87 7.32
N ARG A 88 12.10 3.11 8.24
CA ARG A 88 13.27 3.60 9.00
C ARG A 88 14.38 3.99 8.02
N ASN A 89 14.74 5.27 8.03
CA ASN A 89 15.90 5.76 7.31
C ASN A 89 17.15 5.44 8.12
N TRP A 90 18.23 5.05 7.44
CA TRP A 90 19.53 4.91 8.06
C TRP A 90 20.11 6.30 8.27
N ASP A 91 20.44 6.64 9.52
CA ASP A 91 20.85 8.00 9.91
C ASP A 91 22.31 8.31 9.54
N VAL A 92 23.09 7.26 9.26
CA VAL A 92 24.52 7.42 8.96
C VAL A 92 24.70 7.64 7.46
N SER A 93 25.05 8.86 7.09
CA SER A 93 25.48 9.23 5.74
C SER A 93 26.66 8.34 5.31
N ARG A 94 26.64 7.84 4.08
CA ARG A 94 27.70 6.96 3.52
C ARG A 94 29.11 7.60 3.54
N SER A 95 29.17 8.94 3.61
CA SER A 95 30.39 9.73 3.82
C SER A 95 31.10 9.47 5.15
N ASN A 96 30.38 8.99 6.17
CA ASN A 96 30.91 8.84 7.53
C ASN A 96 31.53 7.46 7.78
N LEU A 97 31.48 6.55 6.78
CA LEU A 97 32.07 5.21 6.87
C LEU A 97 33.60 5.20 6.79
N PHE A 98 34.23 6.31 6.38
CA PHE A 98 35.69 6.36 6.16
C PHE A 98 36.47 7.28 7.10
N LEU A 99 35.83 8.14 7.90
CA LEU A 99 36.53 9.10 8.77
C LEU A 99 36.18 9.03 10.26
N GLU A 100 35.28 8.15 10.71
CA GLU A 100 35.01 8.02 12.13
C GLU A 100 35.21 6.58 12.61
N ASN A 101 36.25 6.43 13.43
CA ASN A 101 36.61 5.22 14.17
C ASN A 101 35.37 4.64 14.89
N PRO A 102 34.91 3.42 14.55
CA PRO A 102 33.66 2.84 15.06
C PRO A 102 33.64 2.60 16.59
N ALA A 103 34.81 2.69 17.24
CA ALA A 103 34.94 2.65 18.70
C ALA A 103 34.35 3.87 19.43
N SER A 104 34.16 5.00 18.73
CA SER A 104 33.70 6.26 19.33
C SER A 104 32.19 6.30 19.62
N HIS A 105 31.38 5.61 18.80
CA HIS A 105 29.91 5.62 18.96
C HIS A 105 29.40 4.81 20.15
N ARG A 106 30.26 4.01 20.81
CA ARG A 106 29.86 3.17 21.94
C ARG A 106 29.91 3.87 23.31
N LYS A 107 30.23 5.17 23.38
CA LYS A 107 30.54 5.87 24.64
C LYS A 107 29.47 6.80 25.22
N THR A 108 28.28 6.92 24.64
CA THR A 108 27.25 7.82 25.22
C THR A 108 25.85 7.21 25.17
N GLN A 109 25.63 6.23 26.04
CA GLN A 109 24.30 5.92 26.56
C GLN A 109 23.99 6.98 27.65
N PRO A 110 22.97 7.86 27.48
CA PRO A 110 22.68 8.97 28.41
C PRO A 110 22.34 8.52 29.85
N ILE A 111 22.11 7.23 30.04
CA ILE A 111 21.84 6.58 31.34
C ILE A 111 23.04 6.61 32.30
N LEU A 112 24.28 6.64 31.80
CA LEU A 112 25.49 6.60 32.64
C LEU A 112 26.01 7.99 33.06
N GLN A 113 25.63 9.06 32.34
CA GLN A 113 26.01 10.45 32.67
C GLN A 113 25.33 10.94 33.97
N SER A 114 24.15 10.39 34.29
CA SER A 114 23.36 10.80 35.46
C SER A 114 23.94 10.32 36.80
N ARG A 115 24.74 9.24 36.82
CA ARG A 115 25.39 8.76 38.07
C ARG A 115 26.64 9.57 38.40
N LYS A 116 27.47 9.88 37.41
CA LYS A 116 28.71 10.64 37.60
C LYS A 116 28.47 12.09 38.06
N ASN A 117 27.36 12.68 37.62
CA ASN A 117 26.93 14.03 38.01
C ASN A 117 26.28 14.10 39.41
N ARG A 118 25.92 12.95 40.02
CA ARG A 118 25.45 12.89 41.42
C ARG A 118 26.63 12.82 42.40
N GLU A 119 27.65 12.00 42.10
CA GLU A 119 28.86 11.87 42.93
C GLU A 119 29.69 13.17 43.02
N THR A 120 29.71 14.00 41.96
CA THR A 120 30.41 15.30 41.97
C THR A 120 29.66 16.39 42.73
N LYS A 121 28.33 16.26 42.90
CA LYS A 121 27.51 17.17 43.71
C LYS A 121 27.55 16.83 45.20
N GLU A 122 27.73 15.56 45.55
CA GLU A 122 27.89 15.13 46.95
C GLU A 122 29.26 15.55 47.50
N LYS A 123 30.33 15.39 46.72
CA LYS A 123 31.70 15.83 47.11
C LYS A 123 31.89 17.34 47.23
N THR A 124 31.04 18.14 46.57
CA THR A 124 31.08 19.61 46.69
C THR A 124 30.26 20.14 47.87
N LYS A 125 29.27 19.37 48.36
CA LYS A 125 28.55 19.68 49.60
C LYS A 125 29.36 19.39 50.86
N GLU A 126 30.12 18.29 50.89
CA GLU A 126 30.94 17.89 52.04
C GLU A 126 32.16 18.80 52.31
N LYS A 127 32.57 19.63 51.34
CA LYS A 127 33.70 20.58 51.47
C LYS A 127 33.29 22.00 51.85
N SER A 128 32.02 22.20 52.19
CA SER A 128 31.42 23.51 52.51
C SER A 128 30.85 23.57 53.95
N VAL A 129 31.38 22.75 54.85
CA VAL A 129 31.18 22.82 56.30
C VAL A 129 32.54 22.97 56.97
#